data_AF-A0A2R6KK81-F1
#
_entry.id   AF-A0A2R6KK81-F1
#
_cell.length_a   1.000
_cell.length_b   1.000
_cell.length_c   1.000
_cell.angle_alpha   90.00
_cell.angle_beta   90.00
_cell.angle_gamma   90.00
#
_symmetry.space_group_name_H-M   'P 1'
#
loop_
_entity.id
_entity.type
_entity.pdbx_description
1 polymer ?
#
loop_
_entity_poly.entity_id
_entity_poly.type
_entity_poly.pdbx_seq_one_letter_code
_entity_poly.pdbx_strand_id
1 'polypeptide(L)'
;MDEVSLAVPRPIVDSLPEDEQTAAQDMQRAVEGWEQRINRAIDAAEDDREAAGYVADAVERFESRAETFDEFVPELRAWGQSPIYAIAWRNLYADLIEQIYERDDIAGELDRERNARLVEDGIRLSDR
;
A
#
# COMPACT_ATOMS: atom_id res chain seq x y z
N MET A 1 -11.69 12.39 9.68
CA MET A 1 -10.87 11.16 9.56
C MET A 1 -9.54 11.47 10.23
N ASP A 2 -9.02 10.58 11.07
CA ASP A 2 -7.79 10.86 11.83
C ASP A 2 -6.53 10.41 11.05
N GLU A 3 -5.38 11.03 11.35
CA GLU A 3 -4.06 10.73 10.77
C GLU A 3 -3.72 9.23 10.79
N VAL A 4 -3.15 8.73 9.70
CA VAL A 4 -2.66 7.36 9.55
C VAL A 4 -1.25 7.24 10.11
N SER A 5 -0.98 6.15 10.83
CA SER A 5 0.37 5.74 11.16
C SER A 5 0.71 4.45 10.42
N LEU A 6 1.83 4.44 9.71
CA LEU A 6 2.34 3.32 8.95
C LEU A 6 3.73 2.93 9.45
N ALA A 7 3.98 1.63 9.56
CA ALA A 7 5.27 1.11 9.98
C ALA A 7 5.78 0.01 9.05
N VAL A 8 7.10 -0.19 9.04
CA VAL A 8 7.71 -1.39 8.46
C VAL A 8 7.70 -2.50 9.53
N PRO A 9 7.04 -3.64 9.29
CA PRO A 9 7.02 -4.76 10.23
C PRO A 9 8.41 -5.35 10.45
N ARG A 10 8.74 -5.67 11.71
CA ARG A 10 10.00 -6.35 12.06
C ARG A 10 10.19 -7.67 11.30
N PRO A 11 9.18 -8.54 11.15
CA PRO A 11 9.36 -9.79 10.41
C PRO A 11 9.82 -9.59 8.97
N ILE A 12 9.48 -8.46 8.33
CA ILE A 12 9.95 -8.13 6.98
C ILE A 12 11.42 -7.74 7.02
N VAL A 13 11.81 -6.88 7.97
CA VAL A 13 13.22 -6.48 8.16
C VAL A 13 14.09 -7.70 8.49
N ASP A 14 13.64 -8.56 9.39
CA ASP A 14 14.35 -9.76 9.83
C ASP A 14 14.48 -10.80 8.71
N SER A 15 13.66 -10.71 7.65
CA SER A 15 13.75 -11.58 6.48
C SER A 15 14.82 -11.15 5.47
N LEU A 16 15.35 -9.92 5.61
CA LEU A 16 16.37 -9.39 4.71
C LEU A 16 17.75 -9.99 5.04
N PRO A 17 18.61 -10.21 4.02
CA PRO A 17 20.02 -10.53 4.21
C PRO A 17 20.76 -9.55 5.14
N GLU A 18 21.61 -10.10 6.04
CA GLU A 18 22.28 -9.34 7.11
C GLU A 18 23.25 -8.26 6.60
N ASP A 19 23.82 -8.43 5.41
CA ASP A 19 24.74 -7.51 4.76
C ASP A 19 24.06 -6.29 4.14
N GLU A 20 22.72 -6.22 4.18
CA GLU A 20 21.93 -5.24 3.43
C GLU A 20 21.10 -4.31 4.33
N GLN A 21 21.75 -3.72 5.34
CA GLN A 21 21.18 -2.67 6.20
C GLN A 21 20.56 -1.49 5.41
N THR A 22 21.04 -1.24 4.19
CA THR A 22 20.49 -0.19 3.29
C THR A 22 19.06 -0.48 2.87
N ALA A 23 18.70 -1.75 2.62
CA ALA A 23 17.37 -2.12 2.13
C ALA A 23 16.27 -1.86 3.17
N ALA A 24 16.55 -2.17 4.45
CA ALA A 24 15.64 -1.86 5.54
C ALA A 24 15.41 -0.33 5.67
N GLN A 25 16.46 0.48 5.50
CA GLN A 25 16.34 1.94 5.52
C GLN A 25 15.57 2.49 4.32
N ASP A 26 15.73 1.89 3.13
CA ASP A 26 14.93 2.26 1.95
C ASP A 26 13.44 2.01 2.18
N MET A 27 13.08 0.88 2.78
CA MET A 27 11.70 0.56 3.15
C MET A 27 11.15 1.57 4.16
N GLN A 28 11.90 1.89 5.21
CA GLN A 28 11.49 2.88 6.21
C GLN A 28 11.23 4.25 5.57
N ARG A 29 12.18 4.74 4.76
CA ARG A 29 12.02 6.02 4.05
C ARG A 29 10.82 6.02 3.10
N ALA A 30 10.55 4.91 2.44
CA ALA A 30 9.39 4.79 1.56
C ALA A 30 8.07 4.85 2.36
N VAL A 31 7.99 4.14 3.49
CA VAL A 31 6.81 4.15 4.37
C VAL A 31 6.57 5.54 4.95
N GLU A 32 7.60 6.19 5.49
CA GLU A 32 7.51 7.56 6.00
C GLU A 32 7.04 8.54 4.93
N GLY A 33 7.50 8.37 3.68
CA GLY A 33 7.08 9.20 2.56
C GLY A 33 5.61 9.00 2.17
N TRP A 34 5.11 7.76 2.29
CA TRP A 34 3.69 7.45 2.07
C TRP A 34 2.81 8.00 3.19
N GLU A 35 3.17 7.75 4.44
CA GLU A 35 2.46 8.27 5.62
C GLU A 35 2.31 9.79 5.54
N GLN A 36 3.41 10.52 5.31
CA GLN A 36 3.39 11.98 5.16
C GLN A 36 2.55 12.47 3.98
N ARG A 37 2.46 11.68 2.89
CA ARG A 37 1.65 12.05 1.73
C ARG A 37 0.16 11.87 2.03
N ILE A 38 -0.19 10.74 2.63
CA ILE A 38 -1.57 10.39 3.00
C ILE A 38 -2.09 11.39 4.03
N ASN A 39 -1.35 11.63 5.12
CA ASN A 39 -1.80 12.53 6.18
C ASN A 39 -1.96 13.97 5.70
N ARG A 40 -1.05 14.48 4.85
CA ARG A 40 -1.24 15.79 4.24
C ARG A 40 -2.48 15.88 3.35
N ALA A 41 -2.88 14.79 2.71
CA ALA A 41 -4.08 14.76 1.89
C ALA A 41 -5.35 14.68 2.76
N ILE A 42 -5.31 13.90 3.85
CA ILE A 42 -6.37 13.85 4.86
C ILE A 42 -6.58 15.24 5.49
N ASP A 43 -5.51 15.92 5.90
CA ASP A 43 -5.56 17.26 6.49
C ASP A 43 -6.12 18.33 5.54
N ALA A 44 -5.94 18.12 4.23
CA ALA A 44 -6.39 19.05 3.20
C ALA A 44 -7.82 18.77 2.72
N ALA A 45 -8.40 17.61 3.07
CA ALA A 45 -9.72 17.20 2.62
C ALA A 45 -10.82 18.04 3.29
N GLU A 46 -11.89 18.34 2.54
CA GLU A 46 -13.04 19.09 3.05
C GLU A 46 -13.94 18.24 3.97
N ASP A 47 -13.97 16.92 3.74
CA ASP A 47 -14.74 15.97 4.52
C ASP A 47 -14.12 14.55 4.53
N ASP A 48 -14.70 13.67 5.34
CA ASP A 48 -14.23 12.29 5.51
C ASP A 48 -14.31 11.46 4.23
N ARG A 49 -15.23 11.78 3.32
CA ARG A 49 -15.36 11.07 2.04
C ARG A 49 -14.21 11.44 1.11
N GLU A 50 -13.90 12.73 1.00
CA GLU A 50 -12.73 13.17 0.23
C GLU A 50 -11.44 12.57 0.81
N ALA A 51 -11.29 12.58 2.15
CA ALA A 51 -10.15 11.95 2.81
C ALA A 51 -10.05 10.44 2.48
N ALA A 52 -11.18 9.72 2.53
CA ALA A 52 -11.23 8.30 2.16
C ALA A 52 -10.87 8.05 0.69
N GLY A 53 -11.20 8.98 -0.21
CA GLY A 53 -10.76 8.94 -1.61
C GLY A 53 -9.24 8.94 -1.74
N TYR A 54 -8.55 9.82 -1.01
CA TYR A 54 -7.07 9.84 -1.01
C TYR A 54 -6.46 8.56 -0.42
N VAL A 55 -7.07 8.00 0.63
CA VAL A 55 -6.64 6.73 1.19
C VAL A 55 -6.88 5.58 0.20
N ALA A 56 -8.02 5.56 -0.50
CA ALA A 56 -8.31 4.58 -1.54
C ALA A 56 -7.29 4.61 -2.67
N ASP A 57 -6.90 5.79 -3.13
CA ASP A 57 -5.86 5.95 -4.16
C ASP A 57 -4.50 5.41 -3.68
N ALA A 58 -4.17 5.61 -2.41
CA ALA A 58 -2.94 5.07 -1.83
C ALA A 58 -2.99 3.53 -1.75
N VAL A 59 -4.12 2.95 -1.35
CA VAL A 59 -4.34 1.50 -1.32
C VAL A 59 -4.22 0.89 -2.72
N GLU A 60 -4.87 1.47 -3.73
CA GLU A 60 -4.74 1.02 -5.13
C GLU A 60 -3.27 1.08 -5.60
N ARG A 61 -2.54 2.11 -5.17
CA ARG A 61 -1.11 2.21 -5.48
C ARG A 61 -0.29 1.12 -4.80
N PHE A 62 -0.61 0.77 -3.55
CA PHE A 62 0.03 -0.33 -2.82
C PHE A 62 -0.27 -1.67 -3.48
N GLU A 63 -1.52 -1.93 -3.86
CA GLU A 63 -1.93 -3.14 -4.60
C GLU A 63 -1.11 -3.29 -5.90
N SER A 64 -1.05 -2.22 -6.72
CA SER A 64 -0.25 -2.20 -7.95
C SER A 64 1.25 -2.45 -7.70
N ARG A 65 1.81 -1.91 -6.61
CA ARG A 65 3.21 -2.14 -6.26
C ARG A 65 3.45 -3.57 -5.78
N ALA A 66 2.57 -4.11 -4.95
CA ALA A 66 2.66 -5.50 -4.52
C ALA A 66 2.65 -6.45 -5.72
N GLU A 67 1.74 -6.24 -6.67
CA GLU A 67 1.67 -7.00 -7.92
C GLU A 67 2.97 -6.90 -8.72
N THR A 68 3.47 -5.68 -8.95
CA THR A 68 4.74 -5.47 -9.68
C THR A 68 5.91 -6.24 -9.02
N PHE A 69 6.01 -6.21 -7.69
CA PHE A 69 7.07 -6.94 -7.00
C PHE A 69 6.85 -8.45 -7.03
N ASP A 70 5.60 -8.92 -7.01
CA ASP A 70 5.30 -10.35 -7.18
C ASP A 70 5.72 -10.85 -8.58
N GLU A 71 5.49 -10.06 -9.62
CA GLU A 71 5.90 -10.37 -11.01
C GLU A 71 7.42 -10.52 -11.16
N PHE A 72 8.22 -9.77 -10.40
CA PHE A 72 9.68 -9.93 -10.41
C PHE A 72 10.17 -11.24 -9.80
N VAL A 73 9.39 -11.87 -8.91
CA VAL A 73 9.81 -13.10 -8.21
C VAL A 73 10.11 -14.25 -9.17
N PRO A 74 9.22 -14.65 -10.10
CA PRO A 74 9.53 -15.70 -11.07
C PRO A 74 10.68 -15.32 -12.01
N GLU A 75 10.79 -14.06 -12.42
CA GLU A 75 11.86 -13.58 -13.31
C GLU A 75 13.24 -13.71 -12.65
N LEU A 76 13.38 -13.23 -11.41
CA LEU A 76 14.63 -13.32 -10.64
C LEU A 76 15.05 -14.78 -10.43
N ARG A 77 14.09 -15.66 -10.11
CA ARG A 77 14.36 -17.10 -9.99
C ARG A 77 14.84 -17.70 -11.30
N ALA A 78 14.26 -17.32 -12.43
CA ALA A 78 14.69 -17.80 -13.75
C ALA A 78 16.13 -17.37 -14.09
N TRP A 79 16.58 -16.23 -13.57
CA TRP A 79 17.93 -15.71 -13.76
C TRP A 79 18.92 -16.16 -12.68
N GLY A 80 18.51 -17.05 -11.77
CA GLY A 80 19.32 -17.54 -10.66
C GLY A 80 19.66 -16.48 -9.61
N GLN A 81 18.92 -15.37 -9.57
CA GLN A 81 19.05 -14.30 -8.58
C GLN A 81 18.14 -14.59 -7.37
N SER A 82 18.52 -14.09 -6.19
CA SER A 82 17.67 -14.20 -5.00
C SER A 82 16.46 -13.26 -5.11
N PRO A 83 15.21 -13.77 -5.01
CA PRO A 83 14.01 -12.93 -5.07
C PRO A 83 13.65 -12.28 -3.73
N ILE A 84 14.50 -12.38 -2.70
CA ILE A 84 14.16 -12.00 -1.32
C ILE A 84 13.72 -10.54 -1.21
N TYR A 85 14.36 -9.62 -1.94
CA TYR A 85 13.97 -8.21 -1.95
C TYR A 85 12.60 -7.97 -2.54
N ALA A 86 12.30 -8.62 -3.67
CA ALA A 86 11.00 -8.49 -4.30
C ALA A 86 9.89 -9.02 -3.38
N ILE A 87 10.14 -10.17 -2.73
CA ILE A 87 9.22 -10.73 -1.74
C ILE A 87 9.02 -9.79 -0.56
N ALA A 88 10.09 -9.20 -0.02
CA ALA A 88 10.02 -8.30 1.12
C ALA A 88 9.22 -7.02 0.79
N TRP A 89 9.45 -6.40 -0.38
CA TRP A 89 8.68 -5.25 -0.82
C TRP A 89 7.21 -5.59 -1.11
N ARG A 90 6.93 -6.71 -1.77
CA ARG A 90 5.55 -7.19 -1.98
C ARG A 90 4.82 -7.35 -0.65
N ASN A 91 5.44 -8.03 0.31
CA ASN A 91 4.86 -8.27 1.62
C ASN A 91 4.69 -6.95 2.39
N LEU A 92 5.62 -5.99 2.26
CA LEU A 92 5.49 -4.68 2.88
C LEU A 92 4.23 -3.96 2.39
N TYR A 93 4.00 -3.90 1.07
CA TYR A 93 2.80 -3.24 0.56
C TYR A 93 1.52 -3.96 0.97
N ALA A 94 1.51 -5.29 1.02
CA ALA A 94 0.36 -6.04 1.54
C ALA A 94 0.07 -5.70 3.01
N ASP A 95 1.11 -5.60 3.83
CA ASP A 95 1.00 -5.28 5.25
C ASP A 95 0.58 -3.82 5.48
N LEU A 96 1.06 -2.85 4.68
CA LEU A 96 0.58 -1.46 4.73
C LEU A 96 -0.92 -1.34 4.43
N ILE A 97 -1.43 -2.17 3.50
CA ILE A 97 -2.87 -2.23 3.24
C ILE A 97 -3.60 -2.76 4.47
N GLU A 98 -3.10 -3.83 5.10
CA GLU A 98 -3.67 -4.39 6.33
C GLU A 98 -3.71 -3.33 7.45
N GLN A 99 -2.60 -2.62 7.70
CA GLN A 99 -2.53 -1.53 8.69
C GLN A 99 -3.59 -0.44 8.46
N ILE A 100 -3.93 -0.13 7.19
CA ILE A 100 -4.99 0.82 6.86
C ILE A 100 -6.37 0.26 7.23
N TYR A 101 -6.63 -1.02 6.94
CA TYR A 101 -7.90 -1.68 7.24
C TYR A 101 -8.09 -2.04 8.71
N GLU A 102 -7.02 -2.17 9.50
CA GLU A 102 -7.11 -2.37 10.95
C GLU A 102 -7.69 -1.16 11.69
N ARG A 103 -7.78 0.00 11.02
CA ARG A 103 -8.37 1.22 11.57
C ARG A 103 -9.87 1.30 11.27
N ASP A 104 -10.68 1.14 12.30
CA ASP A 104 -12.15 1.16 12.19
C ASP A 104 -12.71 2.47 11.61
N ASP A 105 -12.08 3.61 11.89
CA ASP A 105 -12.51 4.92 11.39
C ASP A 105 -12.23 5.13 9.89
N ILE A 106 -11.31 4.35 9.33
CA ILE A 106 -10.94 4.39 7.91
C ILE A 106 -11.63 3.29 7.13
N ALA A 107 -11.60 2.06 7.63
CA ALA A 107 -12.08 0.88 6.91
C ALA A 107 -13.52 1.05 6.40
N GLY A 108 -14.42 1.58 7.24
CA GLY A 108 -15.82 1.75 6.88
C GLY A 108 -16.10 2.83 5.83
N GLU A 109 -15.31 3.91 5.77
CA GLU A 109 -15.46 4.93 4.71
C GLU A 109 -14.73 4.49 3.43
N LEU A 110 -13.56 3.88 3.57
CA LEU A 110 -12.79 3.29 2.48
C LEU A 110 -13.58 2.23 1.71
N ASP A 111 -14.25 1.31 2.42
CA ASP A 111 -15.09 0.29 1.79
C ASP A 111 -16.25 0.92 1.02
N ARG A 112 -16.88 1.97 1.57
CA ARG A 112 -17.97 2.67 0.89
C ARG A 112 -17.48 3.35 -0.38
N GLU A 113 -16.34 4.03 -0.31
CA GLU A 113 -15.70 4.70 -1.45
C GLU A 113 -15.32 3.70 -2.55
N ARG A 114 -14.63 2.60 -2.20
CA ARG A 114 -14.25 1.56 -3.18
C ARG A 114 -15.47 0.91 -3.82
N ASN A 115 -16.52 0.63 -3.03
CA ASN A 115 -17.78 0.12 -3.57
C ASN A 115 -18.45 1.12 -4.53
N ALA A 116 -18.42 2.42 -4.22
CA ALA A 116 -18.93 3.45 -5.11
C ALA A 116 -18.17 3.47 -6.45
N ARG A 117 -16.84 3.43 -6.41
CA ARG A 117 -15.98 3.34 -7.61
C ARG A 117 -16.29 2.11 -8.46
N LEU A 118 -16.42 0.93 -7.84
CA LEU A 118 -16.77 -0.31 -8.53
C LEU A 118 -18.13 -0.22 -9.24
N VAL A 119 -19.13 0.40 -8.59
CA VAL A 119 -20.44 0.62 -9.20
C VAL A 119 -20.36 1.59 -10.37
N GLU A 120 -19.65 2.71 -10.21
CA GLU A 120 -19.46 3.70 -11.27
C GLU A 120 -18.78 3.09 -12.50
N ASP A 121 -17.71 2.31 -12.30
CA ASP A 121 -17.01 1.65 -13.38
C ASP A 121 -17.87 0.56 -14.06
N GLY A 122 -18.66 -0.18 -13.29
CA GLY A 122 -19.64 -1.14 -13.83
C GLY A 122 -20.72 -0.49 -14.70
N ILE A 123 -21.19 0.70 -14.33
CA ILE A 123 -22.14 1.50 -15.13
C ILE A 123 -21.46 1.95 -16.43
N ARG A 124 -20.23 2.50 -16.36
CA ARG A 124 -19.47 2.93 -17.55
C ARG A 124 -19.22 1.79 -18.55
N LEU A 125 -19.03 0.56 -18.07
CA LEU A 125 -18.86 -0.61 -18.92
C LEU A 125 -20.16 -1.10 -19.57
N SER A 126 -21.31 -0.87 -18.94
CA SER A 126 -22.63 -1.28 -19.44
C SER A 126 -23.20 -0.34 -20.51
N ASP A 127 -22.75 0.92 -20.54
CA ASP A 127 -23.16 1.94 -21.52
C ASP A 127 -22.41 1.85 -22.88
N ARG A 128 -21.55 0.83 -23.08
CA ARG A 128 -20.65 0.70 -24.24
C ARG A 128 -20.92 -0.54 -25.08
#